data_AF-A0A3N6LQW8-F1
#
_entry.id   AF-A0A3N6LQW8-F1
#
_cell.length_a   1.000
_cell.length_b   1.000
_cell.length_c   1.000
_cell.angle_alpha   90.00
_cell.angle_beta   90.00
_cell.angle_gamma   90.00
#
_symmetry.space_group_name_H-M   'P 1'
#
loop_
_entity.id
_entity.type
_entity.pdbx_description
1 polymer ?
#
loop_
_entity_poly.entity_id
_entity_poly.type
_entity_poly.pdbx_seq_one_letter_code
_entity_poly.pdbx_strand_id
1 'polypeptide(L)'
;MRRRYETGVSWEETALYEEHVRRISDGDPQRGPQTIEELEKECSDLDDLLATIEAEGYKSQRQLLQERPTDTRTSNNDTFHPVLNEVAVNIGRNGELIKRGSGTHRLAVARALSLEAIPVLVRTRHANWQAIRDEIRAAGTPTDLGPQTRQYLTHPDLADIIPDQWIQ
;
A
#
# COMPACT_ATOMS: atom_id res chain seq x y z
N MET A 1 9.94 5.49 -11.10
CA MET A 1 9.68 6.08 -9.77
C MET A 1 10.92 6.62 -9.08
N ARG A 2 11.76 5.82 -8.39
CA ARG A 2 12.90 6.41 -7.63
C ARG A 2 13.84 7.27 -8.50
N ARG A 3 14.30 6.75 -9.64
CA ARG A 3 15.11 7.53 -10.60
C ARG A 3 14.38 8.77 -11.10
N ARG A 4 13.13 8.64 -11.55
CA ARG A 4 12.27 9.78 -11.96
C ARG A 4 12.26 10.90 -10.91
N TYR A 5 12.05 10.56 -9.64
CA TYR A 5 11.98 11.52 -8.54
C TYR A 5 13.35 12.09 -8.17
N GLU A 6 14.33 11.25 -7.85
CA GLU A 6 15.64 11.68 -7.33
C GLU A 6 16.54 12.32 -8.40
N THR A 7 16.43 11.89 -9.66
CA THR A 7 17.32 12.31 -10.75
C THR A 7 16.62 13.12 -11.84
N GLY A 8 15.31 13.33 -11.75
CA GLY A 8 14.54 14.17 -12.67
C GLY A 8 14.46 13.67 -14.13
N VAL A 9 14.93 12.45 -14.39
CA VAL A 9 14.93 11.83 -15.74
C VAL A 9 13.51 11.75 -16.30
N SER A 10 13.35 11.79 -17.63
CA SER A 10 12.03 11.66 -18.22
C SER A 10 11.49 10.23 -18.07
N TRP A 11 10.20 10.02 -18.27
CA TRP A 11 9.59 8.69 -18.15
C TRP A 11 10.15 7.74 -19.21
N GLU A 12 10.39 8.25 -20.41
CA GLU A 12 10.94 7.58 -21.58
C GLU A 12 12.33 6.99 -21.32
N GLU A 13 13.11 7.60 -20.43
CA GLU A 13 14.44 7.13 -20.02
C GLU A 13 14.39 6.08 -18.91
N THR A 14 13.20 5.72 -18.42
CA THR A 14 13.06 4.69 -17.39
C THR A 14 12.90 3.30 -17.99
N ALA A 15 13.61 2.33 -17.44
CA ALA A 15 13.48 0.92 -17.84
C ALA A 15 12.05 0.37 -17.74
N LEU A 16 11.21 0.95 -16.87
CA LEU A 16 9.79 0.60 -16.76
C LEU A 16 9.02 1.04 -18.00
N TYR A 17 9.21 2.27 -18.46
CA TYR A 17 8.56 2.78 -19.67
C TYR A 17 9.00 2.00 -20.91
N GLU A 18 10.30 1.79 -21.07
CA GLU A 18 10.84 0.97 -22.17
C GLU A 18 10.25 -0.44 -22.19
N GLU A 19 10.04 -1.05 -21.02
CA GLU A 19 9.39 -2.36 -20.92
C GLU A 19 7.92 -2.33 -21.37
N HIS A 20 7.16 -1.31 -20.97
CA HIS A 20 5.77 -1.15 -21.40
C HIS A 20 5.66 -0.90 -22.91
N VAL A 21 6.48 -0.01 -23.47
CA VAL A 21 6.52 0.25 -24.92
C VAL A 21 6.80 -1.02 -25.70
N ARG A 22 7.75 -1.84 -25.25
CA ARG A 22 8.07 -3.13 -25.88
C ARG A 22 6.89 -4.09 -25.84
N ARG A 23 6.25 -4.24 -24.68
CA ARG A 23 5.07 -5.11 -24.51
C ARG A 23 3.88 -4.70 -25.36
N ILE A 24 3.60 -3.41 -25.45
CA ILE A 24 2.58 -2.85 -26.35
C ILE A 24 2.92 -3.19 -27.80
N SER A 25 4.18 -2.97 -28.21
CA SER A 25 4.65 -3.26 -29.57
C SER A 25 4.58 -4.76 -29.92
N ASP A 26 4.85 -5.63 -28.94
CA ASP A 26 4.78 -7.09 -29.07
C ASP A 26 3.34 -7.63 -29.03
N GLY A 27 2.35 -6.77 -28.76
CA GLY A 27 0.94 -7.16 -28.65
C GLY A 27 0.58 -7.93 -27.37
N ASP A 28 1.42 -7.88 -26.34
CA ASP A 28 1.16 -8.45 -25.00
C ASP A 28 1.36 -7.40 -23.88
N PRO A 29 0.53 -6.35 -23.83
CA PRO A 29 0.58 -5.34 -22.77
C PRO A 29 0.21 -5.87 -21.37
N GLN A 30 -0.23 -7.13 -21.26
CA GLN A 30 -0.79 -7.72 -20.02
C GLN A 30 -1.89 -6.84 -19.40
N ARG A 31 -1.92 -6.69 -18.06
CA ARG A 31 -2.91 -5.87 -17.33
C ARG A 31 -2.55 -4.36 -17.27
N GLY A 32 -1.61 -3.88 -18.09
CA GLY A 32 -1.18 -2.48 -18.12
C GLY A 32 -1.79 -1.68 -19.27
N PRO A 33 -1.25 -0.48 -19.57
CA PRO A 33 -1.62 0.31 -20.75
C PRO A 33 -1.55 -0.49 -22.05
N GLN A 34 -2.57 -0.35 -22.89
CA GLN A 34 -2.68 -1.03 -24.19
C GLN A 34 -2.11 -0.18 -25.33
N THR A 35 -2.03 1.15 -25.16
CA THR A 35 -1.45 2.06 -26.14
C THR A 35 -0.38 2.96 -25.52
N ILE A 36 0.40 3.61 -26.38
CA ILE A 36 1.40 4.60 -25.95
C ILE A 36 0.69 5.80 -25.30
N GLU A 37 -0.44 6.27 -25.84
CA GLU A 37 -1.17 7.38 -25.23
C GLU A 37 -1.69 7.03 -23.82
N GLU A 38 -2.15 5.80 -23.61
CA GLU A 38 -2.56 5.33 -22.28
C GLU A 38 -1.37 5.27 -21.31
N LEU A 39 -0.20 4.85 -21.78
CA LEU A 39 1.03 4.81 -20.98
C LEU A 39 1.49 6.21 -20.58
N GLU A 40 1.49 7.15 -21.53
CA GLU A 40 1.81 8.56 -21.27
C GLU A 40 0.83 9.17 -20.27
N LYS A 41 -0.46 8.86 -20.40
CA LYS A 41 -1.47 9.28 -19.43
C LYS A 41 -1.19 8.73 -18.03
N GLU A 42 -0.88 7.44 -17.90
CA GLU A 42 -0.53 6.86 -16.58
C GLU A 42 0.72 7.50 -15.98
N CYS A 43 1.72 7.84 -16.81
CA CYS A 43 2.92 8.55 -16.36
C CYS A 43 2.59 9.95 -15.83
N SER A 44 1.73 10.69 -16.52
CA SER A 44 1.23 11.99 -16.05
C SER A 44 0.44 11.86 -14.73
N ASP A 45 -0.48 10.89 -14.65
CA ASP A 45 -1.30 10.65 -13.46
C ASP A 45 -0.40 10.26 -12.25
N LEU A 46 0.73 9.60 -12.49
CA LEU A 46 1.74 9.29 -11.47
C LEU A 46 2.53 10.51 -11.00
N ASP A 47 2.90 11.41 -11.91
CA ASP A 47 3.57 12.66 -11.57
C ASP A 47 2.64 13.58 -10.73
N ASP A 48 1.36 13.66 -11.11
CA ASP A 48 0.33 14.39 -10.34
C ASP A 48 0.11 13.81 -8.94
N LEU A 49 0.05 12.48 -8.84
CA LEU A 49 -0.07 11.78 -7.56
C LEU A 49 1.16 12.05 -6.67
N LEU A 50 2.36 12.03 -7.26
CA LEU A 50 3.60 12.33 -6.55
C LEU A 50 3.58 13.75 -6.01
N ALA A 51 3.29 14.75 -6.86
CA ALA A 51 3.23 16.15 -6.46
C ALA A 51 2.17 16.39 -5.38
N THR A 52 1.02 15.73 -5.48
CA THR A 52 -0.05 15.82 -4.48
C THR A 52 0.39 15.26 -3.12
N ILE A 53 1.00 14.08 -3.09
CA ILE A 53 1.46 13.46 -1.84
C ILE A 53 2.65 14.22 -1.24
N GLU A 54 3.52 14.79 -2.07
CA GLU A 54 4.63 15.64 -1.62
C GLU A 54 4.11 16.94 -0.98
N ALA A 55 3.10 17.58 -1.58
CA ALA A 55 2.55 18.85 -1.10
C ALA A 55 1.59 18.69 0.10
N GLU A 56 0.72 17.68 0.08
CA GLU A 56 -0.35 17.51 1.08
C GLU A 56 -0.10 16.39 2.08
N GLY A 57 0.94 15.58 1.89
CA GLY A 57 1.15 14.32 2.60
C GLY A 57 0.29 13.18 2.06
N TYR A 58 0.57 11.96 2.53
CA TYR A 58 -0.22 10.78 2.15
C TYR A 58 -1.56 10.77 2.88
N LYS A 59 -2.66 10.75 2.12
CA LYS A 59 -4.02 10.58 2.65
C LYS A 59 -4.55 9.18 2.37
N SER A 60 -5.08 8.51 3.39
CA SER A 60 -5.76 7.22 3.24
C SER A 60 -6.98 7.34 2.32
N GLN A 61 -7.41 6.23 1.72
CA GLN A 61 -8.65 6.22 0.93
C GLN A 61 -9.88 6.63 1.77
N ARG A 62 -9.85 6.40 3.08
CA ARG A 62 -10.90 6.85 4.00
C ARG A 62 -10.92 8.38 4.14
N GLN A 63 -9.75 9.01 4.32
CA GLN A 63 -9.64 10.46 4.40
C GLN A 63 -10.04 11.11 3.07
N LEU A 64 -9.54 10.59 1.95
CA LEU A 64 -9.92 11.09 0.62
C LEU A 64 -11.42 10.99 0.37
N LEU A 65 -12.07 9.90 0.81
CA LEU A 65 -13.52 9.76 0.68
C LEU A 65 -14.30 10.78 1.52
N GLN A 66 -13.74 11.24 2.65
CA GLN A 66 -14.33 12.28 3.49
C GLN A 66 -14.12 13.69 2.90
N GLU A 67 -12.92 13.95 2.38
CA GLU A 67 -12.53 15.28 1.88
C GLU A 67 -13.01 15.53 0.44
N ARG A 68 -12.91 14.52 -0.43
CA ARG A 68 -13.16 14.58 -1.88
C ARG A 68 -14.02 13.38 -2.32
N PRO A 69 -15.29 13.28 -1.87
CA PRO A 69 -16.13 12.10 -2.03
C PRO A 69 -16.46 11.72 -3.47
N THR A 70 -16.61 12.71 -4.36
CA THR A 70 -16.94 12.48 -5.78
C THR A 70 -15.72 11.92 -6.51
N ASP A 71 -14.61 12.65 -6.46
CA ASP A 71 -13.35 12.28 -7.12
C ASP A 71 -12.86 10.90 -6.65
N THR A 72 -12.92 10.64 -5.34
CA THR A 72 -12.50 9.36 -4.76
C THR A 72 -13.36 8.19 -5.25
N ARG A 73 -14.65 8.42 -5.53
CA ARG A 73 -15.54 7.39 -6.10
C ARG A 73 -15.27 7.16 -7.58
N THR A 74 -15.01 8.23 -8.34
CA THR A 74 -14.76 8.13 -9.79
C THR A 74 -13.40 7.51 -10.10
N SER A 75 -12.39 7.77 -9.27
CA SER A 75 -11.03 7.22 -9.43
C SER A 75 -10.86 5.84 -8.77
N ASN A 76 -11.94 5.23 -8.28
CA ASN A 76 -11.89 3.93 -7.63
C ASN A 76 -11.77 2.80 -8.67
N ASN A 77 -10.73 1.99 -8.55
CA ASN A 77 -10.50 0.82 -9.41
C ASN A 77 -10.78 -0.52 -8.70
N ASP A 78 -11.38 -0.49 -7.49
CA ASP A 78 -11.84 -1.68 -6.74
C ASP A 78 -13.38 -1.77 -6.79
N THR A 79 -13.93 -2.98 -6.89
CA THR A 79 -15.29 -3.26 -7.34
C THR A 79 -16.40 -2.92 -6.35
N PHE A 80 -16.08 -2.64 -5.08
CA PHE A 80 -17.09 -2.54 -4.02
C PHE A 80 -17.14 -1.18 -3.30
N HIS A 81 -16.01 -0.63 -2.86
CA HIS A 81 -15.99 0.63 -2.10
C HIS A 81 -14.60 1.28 -2.13
N PRO A 82 -14.47 2.62 -2.23
CA PRO A 82 -13.16 3.28 -2.36
C PRO A 82 -12.17 2.98 -1.22
N VAL A 83 -12.68 2.78 0.00
CA VAL A 83 -11.84 2.38 1.15
C VAL A 83 -11.12 1.04 0.92
N LEU A 84 -11.69 0.15 0.11
CA LEU A 84 -11.05 -1.14 -0.24
C LEU A 84 -9.91 -0.98 -1.24
N ASN A 85 -9.86 0.15 -1.94
CA ASN A 85 -8.75 0.51 -2.82
C ASN A 85 -7.50 0.95 -2.04
N GLU A 86 -7.42 0.78 -0.72
CA GLU A 86 -6.16 1.10 -0.02
C GLU A 86 -5.00 0.21 -0.50
N VAL A 87 -3.76 0.62 -0.22
CA VAL A 87 -2.59 -0.25 -0.39
C VAL A 87 -2.81 -1.55 0.38
N ALA A 88 -2.96 -2.66 -0.33
CA ALA A 88 -3.38 -3.91 0.28
C ALA A 88 -2.17 -4.80 0.65
N VAL A 89 -2.25 -5.41 1.84
CA VAL A 89 -1.26 -6.36 2.34
C VAL A 89 -1.92 -7.62 2.88
N ASN A 90 -1.19 -8.73 2.86
CA ASN A 90 -1.48 -9.90 3.66
C ASN A 90 -0.48 -9.96 4.82
N ILE A 91 -0.87 -10.57 5.93
CA ILE A 91 0.05 -10.86 7.04
C ILE A 91 0.51 -12.32 6.95
N GLY A 92 1.82 -12.51 6.86
CA GLY A 92 2.49 -13.80 6.89
C GLY A 92 2.38 -14.49 8.24
N ARG A 93 2.88 -15.73 8.31
CA ARG A 93 2.83 -16.55 9.53
C ARG A 93 3.59 -15.95 10.72
N ASN A 94 4.58 -15.10 10.46
CA ASN A 94 5.42 -14.45 11.47
C ASN A 94 5.26 -12.92 11.45
N GLY A 95 4.15 -12.41 10.92
CA GLY A 95 3.87 -10.98 10.88
C GLY A 95 4.37 -10.28 9.62
N GLU A 96 4.97 -10.99 8.67
CA GLU A 96 5.51 -10.34 7.47
C GLU A 96 4.41 -9.59 6.69
N LEU A 97 4.63 -8.30 6.39
CA LEU A 97 3.74 -7.51 5.55
C LEU A 97 4.00 -7.83 4.07
N ILE A 98 3.09 -8.57 3.45
CA ILE A 98 3.24 -9.04 2.07
C ILE A 98 2.33 -8.21 1.17
N LYS A 99 2.92 -7.39 0.28
CA LYS A 99 2.16 -6.58 -0.69
C LYS A 99 1.28 -7.47 -1.58
N ARG A 100 -0.01 -7.13 -1.69
CA ARG A 100 -0.97 -7.82 -2.57
C ARG A 100 -1.92 -6.82 -3.24
N GLY A 101 -2.39 -7.11 -4.45
CA GLY A 101 -3.48 -6.36 -5.09
C GLY A 101 -3.23 -4.85 -5.25
N SER A 102 -4.22 -4.04 -4.87
CA SER A 102 -4.32 -2.58 -5.07
C SER A 102 -3.17 -1.76 -4.48
N GLY A 103 -2.97 -0.55 -5.03
CA GLY A 103 -2.08 0.47 -4.48
C GLY A 103 -0.60 0.36 -4.86
N THR A 104 -0.24 -0.32 -5.95
CA THR A 104 1.16 -0.40 -6.43
C THR A 104 1.75 0.98 -6.71
N HIS A 105 1.00 1.85 -7.40
CA HIS A 105 1.42 3.23 -7.70
C HIS A 105 1.62 4.04 -6.42
N ARG A 106 0.62 4.04 -5.52
CA ARG A 106 0.72 4.70 -4.21
C ARG A 106 1.90 4.22 -3.37
N LEU A 107 2.18 2.91 -3.36
CA LEU A 107 3.35 2.37 -2.67
C LEU A 107 4.67 2.82 -3.32
N ALA A 108 4.74 2.86 -4.65
CA ALA A 108 5.93 3.31 -5.35
C ALA A 108 6.22 4.80 -5.11
N VAL A 109 5.18 5.64 -5.09
CA VAL A 109 5.27 7.06 -4.72
C VAL A 109 5.74 7.21 -3.27
N ALA A 110 5.10 6.53 -2.32
CA ALA A 110 5.48 6.58 -0.91
C ALA A 110 6.96 6.20 -0.68
N ARG A 111 7.46 5.20 -1.43
CA ARG A 111 8.88 4.81 -1.39
C ARG A 111 9.82 5.81 -2.05
N ALA A 112 9.37 6.55 -3.07
CA ALA A 112 10.16 7.59 -3.70
C ALA A 112 10.30 8.81 -2.79
N LEU A 113 9.20 9.20 -2.12
CA LEU A 113 9.16 10.28 -1.13
C LEU A 113 9.74 9.88 0.23
N SER A 114 10.26 8.65 0.37
CA SER A 114 10.83 8.13 1.62
C SER A 114 9.91 8.28 2.84
N LEU A 115 8.61 8.08 2.66
CA LEU A 115 7.65 8.13 3.76
C LEU A 115 7.92 7.00 4.76
N GLU A 116 7.94 7.33 6.06
CA GLU A 116 8.21 6.35 7.12
C GLU A 116 7.10 5.30 7.26
N ALA A 117 5.84 5.71 7.06
CA ALA A 117 4.69 4.83 7.15
C ALA A 117 3.56 5.30 6.21
N ILE A 118 2.73 4.35 5.79
CA ILE A 118 1.50 4.59 5.02
C ILE A 118 0.36 3.73 5.57
N PRO A 119 -0.90 4.17 5.44
CA PRO A 119 -2.05 3.33 5.72
C PRO A 119 -2.09 2.14 4.76
N VAL A 120 -2.45 0.97 5.29
CA VAL A 120 -2.64 -0.25 4.51
C VAL A 120 -3.94 -0.94 4.89
N LEU A 121 -4.49 -1.72 3.95
CA LEU A 121 -5.61 -2.62 4.20
C LEU A 121 -5.12 -4.05 4.29
N VAL A 122 -5.35 -4.69 5.43
CA VAL A 122 -5.08 -6.12 5.62
C VAL A 122 -6.19 -6.94 4.98
N ARG A 123 -5.87 -7.67 3.90
CA ARG A 123 -6.82 -8.51 3.17
C ARG A 123 -6.99 -9.88 3.81
N THR A 124 -5.88 -10.52 4.16
CA THR A 124 -5.88 -11.82 4.85
C THR A 124 -4.73 -11.90 5.84
N ARG A 125 -4.91 -12.78 6.84
CA ARG A 125 -3.88 -13.14 7.82
C ARG A 125 -3.66 -14.63 7.75
N HIS A 126 -2.41 -15.07 7.88
CA HIS A 126 -2.10 -16.48 8.04
C HIS A 126 -2.70 -17.02 9.35
N ALA A 127 -3.15 -18.28 9.37
CA ALA A 127 -3.78 -18.88 10.55
C ALA A 127 -2.91 -18.80 11.81
N ASN A 128 -1.60 -19.09 11.69
CA ASN A 128 -0.66 -18.94 12.81
C ASN A 128 -0.56 -17.50 13.34
N TRP A 129 -0.66 -16.49 12.47
CA TRP A 129 -0.69 -15.10 12.92
C TRP A 129 -2.01 -14.76 13.60
N GLN A 130 -3.11 -15.32 13.10
CA GLN A 130 -4.40 -15.19 13.76
C GLN A 130 -4.40 -15.81 15.17
N ALA A 131 -3.73 -16.95 15.36
CA ALA A 131 -3.57 -17.55 16.69
C ALA A 131 -2.83 -16.63 17.68
N ILE A 132 -1.81 -15.89 17.22
CA ILE A 132 -1.12 -14.86 18.03
C ILE A 132 -2.10 -13.75 18.45
N ARG A 133 -2.94 -13.27 17.53
CA ARG A 133 -3.98 -12.26 17.84
C ARG A 133 -5.00 -12.78 18.85
N ASP A 134 -5.41 -14.04 18.72
CA ASP A 134 -6.40 -14.66 19.59
C ASP A 134 -5.84 -14.87 21.01
N GLU A 135 -4.56 -15.23 21.13
CA GLU A 135 -3.85 -15.30 22.40
C GLU A 135 -3.79 -13.92 23.10
N ILE A 136 -3.47 -12.85 22.36
CA ILE A 136 -3.45 -11.48 22.90
C ILE A 136 -4.82 -11.09 23.45
N ARG A 137 -5.90 -11.41 22.72
CA ARG A 137 -7.27 -11.10 23.17
C ARG A 137 -7.71 -11.89 24.40
N ALA A 138 -7.16 -13.08 24.60
CA ALA A 138 -7.49 -13.92 25.75
C ALA A 138 -6.66 -13.59 27.00
N ALA A 139 -5.50 -12.97 26.83
CA ALA A 139 -4.60 -12.61 27.92
C ALA A 139 -5.08 -11.38 28.70
N GLY A 140 -4.91 -11.40 30.02
CA GLY A 140 -5.17 -10.24 30.88
C GLY A 140 -3.95 -9.33 31.01
N THR A 141 -2.75 -9.90 30.88
CA THR A 141 -1.48 -9.21 31.03
C THR A 141 -0.42 -9.74 30.04
N PRO A 142 0.65 -8.98 29.74
CA PRO A 142 1.74 -9.45 28.87
C PRO A 142 2.45 -10.71 29.39
N THR A 143 2.42 -10.94 30.71
CA THR A 143 3.04 -12.12 31.33
C THR A 143 2.30 -13.42 31.04
N ASP A 144 1.00 -13.34 30.69
CA ASP A 144 0.19 -14.51 30.32
C ASP A 144 0.50 -15.02 28.91
N LEU A 145 1.16 -14.19 28.10
CA LEU A 145 1.50 -14.51 26.72
C LEU A 145 2.68 -15.48 26.65
N GLY A 146 2.66 -16.37 25.67
CA GLY A 146 3.81 -17.18 25.28
C GLY A 146 4.97 -16.31 24.77
N PRO A 147 6.21 -16.80 24.87
CA PRO A 147 7.41 -16.05 24.48
C PRO A 147 7.38 -15.63 23.00
N GLN A 148 6.80 -16.46 22.13
CA GLN A 148 6.65 -16.14 20.72
C GLN A 148 5.72 -14.94 20.49
N THR A 149 4.65 -14.80 21.26
CA THR A 149 3.66 -13.72 21.07
C THR A 149 4.17 -12.40 21.64
N ARG A 150 4.90 -12.43 22.76
CA ARG A 150 5.51 -11.23 23.35
C ARG A 150 6.45 -10.50 22.40
N GLN A 151 7.15 -11.21 21.51
CA GLN A 151 8.09 -10.59 20.56
C GLN A 151 7.39 -9.68 19.53
N TYR A 152 6.08 -9.84 19.34
CA TYR A 152 5.31 -9.12 18.34
C TYR A 152 4.54 -7.94 18.92
N LEU A 153 4.65 -7.60 20.20
CA LEU A 153 3.80 -6.58 20.82
C LEU A 153 3.89 -5.18 20.19
N THR A 154 4.93 -4.89 19.42
CA THR A 154 5.09 -3.63 18.68
C THR A 154 4.70 -3.74 17.20
N HIS A 155 4.15 -4.88 16.78
CA HIS A 155 3.80 -5.13 15.38
C HIS A 155 2.58 -4.28 14.97
N PRO A 156 2.63 -3.55 13.83
CA PRO A 156 1.59 -2.59 13.45
C PRO A 156 0.20 -3.22 13.26
N ASP A 157 0.13 -4.47 12.79
CA ASP A 157 -1.15 -5.19 12.69
C ASP A 157 -1.85 -5.34 14.05
N LEU A 158 -1.11 -5.41 15.18
CA LEU A 158 -1.66 -5.69 16.50
C LEU A 158 -2.06 -4.42 17.29
N ALA A 159 -1.79 -3.24 16.75
CA ALA A 159 -2.04 -1.96 17.41
C ALA A 159 -3.52 -1.72 17.77
N ASP A 160 -4.46 -2.42 17.10
CA ASP A 160 -5.89 -2.32 17.38
C ASP A 160 -6.36 -3.19 18.56
N ILE A 161 -5.55 -4.14 19.01
CA ILE A 161 -5.92 -5.11 20.05
C ILE A 161 -4.99 -5.14 21.26
N ILE A 162 -3.82 -4.52 21.19
CA ILE A 162 -2.90 -4.42 22.32
C ILE A 162 -3.33 -3.22 23.19
N PRO A 163 -3.60 -3.43 24.49
CA PRO A 163 -3.88 -2.33 25.41
C PRO A 163 -2.66 -1.41 25.55
N ASP A 164 -2.87 -0.08 25.55
CA ASP A 164 -1.79 0.92 25.70
C ASP A 164 -0.89 0.66 26.91
N GLN A 165 -1.48 0.16 28.00
CA GLN A 165 -0.81 -0.22 29.25
C GLN A 165 0.22 -1.37 29.11
N TRP A 166 0.24 -2.11 27.99
CA TRP A 166 1.20 -3.20 27.75
C TRP A 166 2.49 -2.74 27.06
N ILE A 167 2.51 -1.53 26.50
CA ILE A 167 3.61 -1.01 25.66
C ILE A 167 4.46 0.04 26.42
N GLN A 168 4.39 0.06 27.77
CA GLN A 168 5.19 0.95 28.63
C GLN A 168 6.62 0.46 28.87
#